data_AF-A0A7U9Q2K4-F1
#
_entry.id   AF-A0A7U9Q2K4-F1
#
_cell.length_a   1.000
_cell.length_b   1.000
_cell.length_c   1.000
_cell.angle_alpha   90.00
_cell.angle_beta   90.00
_cell.angle_gamma   90.00
#
_symmetry.space_group_name_H-M   'P 1'
#
loop_
_entity.id
_entity.type
_entity.pdbx_description
1 polymer ?
#
loop_
_entity_poly.entity_id
_entity_poly.type
_entity_poly.pdbx_seq_one_letter_code
_entity_poly.pdbx_strand_id
1 'polypeptide(L)'
;MPIDTQTGAPWGLARISQRPKLTSSTFDKYKFDSRAGEGVDIYVLDTGINTAHVSFQGRARWGANVTGDRNDRDTVGQGTHLAGTAASLKYGVAKKASLITWSAR
;
A
#
# COMPACT_ATOMS: atom_id res chain seq x y z
N MET A 1 -0.75 -19.99 -10.79
CA MET A 1 -1.32 -18.64 -10.91
C MET A 1 -0.31 -17.75 -11.61
N PRO A 2 -0.70 -16.81 -12.48
CA PRO A 2 0.25 -15.99 -13.23
C PRO A 2 1.06 -15.08 -12.30
N ILE A 3 2.37 -14.98 -12.56
CA ILE A 3 3.29 -14.09 -11.85
C ILE A 3 3.58 -12.89 -12.75
N ASP A 4 3.38 -11.69 -12.21
CA ASP A 4 3.74 -10.44 -12.85
C ASP A 4 5.08 -9.93 -12.33
N THR A 5 5.75 -9.08 -13.11
CA THR A 5 6.96 -8.38 -12.69
C THR A 5 6.79 -6.88 -12.87
N GLN A 6 6.90 -6.13 -11.77
CA GLN A 6 7.07 -4.69 -11.81
C GLN A 6 8.56 -4.35 -11.90
N THR A 7 8.95 -3.62 -12.94
CA THR A 7 10.27 -2.99 -13.06
C THR A 7 10.28 -1.59 -12.44
N GLY A 8 11.44 -1.10 -11.99
CA GLY A 8 11.52 0.19 -11.29
C GLY A 8 10.77 0.21 -9.95
N ALA A 9 10.65 -0.95 -9.29
CA ALA A 9 10.05 -1.06 -7.97
C ALA A 9 10.99 -0.53 -6.88
N PRO A 10 10.47 0.00 -5.76
CA PRO A 10 11.28 0.27 -4.58
C PRO A 10 12.02 -1.00 -4.12
N TRP A 11 13.26 -0.83 -3.63
CA TRP A 11 14.13 -1.94 -3.27
C TRP A 11 13.49 -2.91 -2.27
N GLY A 12 12.63 -2.42 -1.36
CA GLY A 12 11.91 -3.24 -0.39
C GLY A 12 10.96 -4.24 -1.04
N LEU A 13 10.25 -3.84 -2.11
CA LEU A 13 9.38 -4.76 -2.85
C LEU A 13 10.21 -5.82 -3.57
N ALA A 14 11.29 -5.41 -4.26
CA ALA A 14 12.20 -6.36 -4.87
C ALA A 14 12.77 -7.35 -3.84
N ARG A 15 13.15 -6.84 -2.65
CA ARG A 15 13.73 -7.64 -1.56
C ARG A 15 12.81 -8.76 -1.07
N ILE A 16 11.52 -8.48 -0.89
CA ILE A 16 10.57 -9.47 -0.34
C ILE A 16 10.16 -10.53 -1.37
N SER A 17 10.39 -10.30 -2.67
CA SER A 17 9.98 -11.23 -3.74
C SER A 17 11.04 -12.27 -4.15
N GLN A 18 12.19 -12.30 -3.48
CA GLN A 18 13.25 -13.26 -3.80
C GLN A 18 14.07 -13.69 -2.58
N ARG A 19 14.60 -14.91 -2.64
CA ARG A 19 15.52 -15.46 -1.62
C ARG A 19 16.96 -15.00 -1.80
N PRO A 20 17.55 -15.01 -3.02
CA PRO A 20 18.90 -14.51 -3.23
C PRO A 20 19.04 -13.03 -2.83
N LYS A 21 20.26 -12.64 -2.49
CA LYS A 21 20.59 -11.23 -2.22
C LYS A 21 20.30 -10.38 -3.45
N LEU A 22 19.81 -9.15 -3.24
CA LEU A 22 19.63 -8.18 -4.32
C LEU A 22 20.97 -7.91 -5.02
N THR A 23 20.90 -7.84 -6.34
CA THR A 23 22.01 -7.48 -7.24
C THR A 23 21.66 -6.20 -7.99
N SER A 24 22.65 -5.61 -8.66
CA SER A 24 22.42 -4.47 -9.57
C SER A 24 21.42 -4.78 -10.70
N SER A 25 21.16 -6.05 -11.01
CA SER A 25 20.20 -6.47 -12.04
C SER A 25 18.82 -6.87 -11.51
N THR A 26 18.64 -6.91 -10.17
CA THR A 26 17.39 -7.37 -9.52
C THR A 26 16.86 -6.45 -8.45
N PHE A 27 17.58 -5.39 -8.05
CA PHE A 27 17.22 -4.50 -6.95
C PHE A 27 15.92 -3.71 -7.17
N ASP A 28 15.39 -3.67 -8.39
CA ASP A 28 14.20 -2.92 -8.79
C ASP A 28 13.10 -3.81 -9.41
N LYS A 29 13.25 -5.14 -9.32
CA LYS A 29 12.30 -6.11 -9.90
C LYS A 29 11.45 -6.72 -8.80
N TYR A 30 10.17 -6.35 -8.75
CA TYR A 30 9.21 -6.95 -7.83
C TYR A 30 8.37 -8.00 -8.56
N LYS A 31 8.51 -9.27 -8.17
CA LYS A 31 7.70 -10.38 -8.67
C LYS A 31 6.55 -10.67 -7.72
N PHE A 32 5.33 -10.74 -8.23
CA PHE A 32 4.14 -10.96 -7.40
C PHE A 32 3.06 -11.73 -8.15
N ASP A 33 2.16 -12.36 -7.40
CA ASP A 33 0.98 -13.03 -7.95
C ASP A 33 0.01 -12.02 -8.53
N SER A 34 -0.47 -12.24 -9.76
CA SER A 34 -1.36 -11.34 -10.50
C SER A 34 -2.70 -11.04 -9.80
N ARG A 35 -3.12 -11.87 -8.82
CA ARG A 35 -4.27 -11.53 -7.96
C ARG A 35 -3.97 -10.36 -7.02
N ALA A 36 -2.70 -10.15 -6.67
CA ALA A 36 -2.20 -8.98 -5.95
C ALA A 36 -3.03 -8.55 -4.71
N GLY A 37 -3.61 -9.50 -3.97
CA GLY A 37 -4.43 -9.22 -2.79
C GLY A 37 -5.88 -8.79 -3.07
N GLU A 38 -6.38 -8.99 -4.28
CA GLU A 38 -7.79 -8.80 -4.61
C GLU A 38 -8.70 -9.57 -3.65
N GLY A 39 -9.75 -8.91 -3.16
CA GLY A 39 -10.67 -9.46 -2.15
C GLY A 39 -10.19 -9.37 -0.70
N VAL A 40 -9.00 -8.80 -0.44
CA VAL A 40 -8.48 -8.57 0.91
C VAL A 40 -8.72 -7.11 1.33
N ASP A 41 -9.23 -6.91 2.54
CA ASP A 41 -9.27 -5.61 3.21
C ASP A 41 -8.04 -5.46 4.13
N ILE A 42 -7.33 -4.33 4.00
CA ILE A 42 -6.23 -3.92 4.86
C ILE A 42 -6.68 -2.72 5.69
N TYR A 43 -6.69 -2.88 7.00
CA TYR A 43 -6.99 -1.81 7.95
C TYR A 43 -5.71 -1.08 8.35
N VAL A 44 -5.73 0.25 8.22
CA VAL A 44 -4.60 1.11 8.60
C VAL A 44 -5.05 1.99 9.76
N LEU A 45 -4.55 1.67 10.94
CA LEU A 45 -4.76 2.40 12.20
C LEU A 45 -3.58 3.35 12.39
N ASP A 46 -3.71 4.60 11.95
CA ASP A 46 -2.63 5.59 11.96
C ASP A 46 -3.23 7.01 11.94
N THR A 47 -2.60 7.98 11.28
CA THR A 47 -3.06 9.38 11.17
C THR A 47 -4.20 9.59 10.16
N GLY A 48 -4.74 8.50 9.59
CA GLY A 48 -5.66 8.53 8.45
C GLY A 48 -4.99 8.12 7.14
N ILE A 49 -5.77 8.08 6.05
CA ILE A 49 -5.24 7.94 4.68
C ILE A 49 -5.81 9.09 3.84
N ASN A 50 -5.00 9.70 2.96
CA ASN A 50 -5.50 10.47 1.84
C ASN A 50 -6.17 9.54 0.82
N THR A 51 -7.45 9.22 1.06
CA THR A 51 -8.23 8.25 0.26
C THR A 51 -8.38 8.66 -1.20
N ALA A 52 -8.25 9.96 -1.50
CA ALA A 52 -8.29 10.51 -2.86
C ALA A 52 -6.95 10.40 -3.61
N HIS A 53 -5.87 9.93 -2.97
CA HIS A 53 -4.57 9.83 -3.62
C HIS A 53 -4.61 8.84 -4.80
N VAL A 54 -4.23 9.31 -5.99
CA VAL A 54 -4.36 8.57 -7.27
C VAL A 54 -3.76 7.16 -7.26
N SER A 55 -2.73 6.95 -6.46
CA SER A 55 -2.04 5.65 -6.31
C SER A 55 -2.92 4.56 -5.67
N PHE A 56 -4.03 4.93 -5.02
CA PHE A 56 -5.00 3.97 -4.46
C PHE A 56 -6.11 3.61 -5.44
N GLN A 57 -6.28 4.34 -6.55
CA GLN A 57 -7.26 4.04 -7.61
C GLN A 57 -8.70 3.83 -7.08
N GLY A 58 -9.10 4.61 -6.07
CA GLY A 58 -10.44 4.50 -5.46
C GLY A 58 -10.62 3.32 -4.49
N ARG A 59 -9.57 2.53 -4.19
CA ARG A 59 -9.63 1.38 -3.27
C ARG A 59 -9.51 1.75 -1.79
N ALA A 60 -9.21 3.01 -1.47
CA ALA A 60 -9.08 3.50 -0.10
C ALA A 60 -10.36 4.21 0.35
N ARG A 61 -10.85 3.89 1.55
CA ARG A 61 -12.03 4.51 2.16
C ARG A 61 -11.84 4.74 3.66
N TRP A 62 -12.59 5.71 4.19
CA TRP A 62 -12.69 5.92 5.64
C TRP A 62 -13.55 4.84 6.29
N GLY A 63 -13.06 4.28 7.39
CA GLY A 63 -13.83 3.41 8.28
C GLY A 63 -14.26 4.16 9.54
N ALA A 64 -13.31 4.76 10.25
CA ALA A 64 -13.59 5.52 11.47
C ALA A 64 -12.57 6.66 11.69
N ASN A 65 -13.00 7.69 12.41
CA ASN A 65 -12.15 8.72 12.97
C ASN A 65 -12.53 8.94 14.43
N VAL A 66 -11.62 8.66 15.36
CA VAL A 66 -11.87 8.71 16.81
C VAL A 66 -11.03 9.77 17.53
N THR A 67 -10.39 10.67 16.78
CA THR A 67 -9.58 11.78 17.34
C THR A 67 -10.44 12.86 18.00
N GLY A 68 -11.72 12.95 17.60
CA GLY A 68 -12.65 14.01 18.01
C GLY A 68 -12.55 15.29 17.18
N ASP A 69 -11.62 15.38 16.22
CA ASP A 69 -11.43 16.57 15.37
C ASP A 69 -12.48 16.70 14.25
N ARG A 70 -13.21 15.61 13.96
CA ARG A 70 -14.20 15.49 12.88
C ARG A 70 -13.64 15.80 11.49
N ASN A 71 -12.34 15.60 11.29
CA ASN A 71 -11.64 15.87 10.05
C ASN A 71 -11.13 14.55 9.44
N ASP A 72 -11.87 14.02 8.47
CA ASP A 72 -11.52 12.78 7.76
C ASP A 72 -10.45 13.06 6.69
N ARG A 73 -9.28 13.52 7.14
CA ARG A 73 -8.11 13.82 6.31
C ARG A 73 -6.84 13.41 7.04
N ASP A 74 -5.95 12.72 6.33
CA ASP A 74 -4.58 12.54 6.79
C ASP A 74 -3.80 13.84 6.62
N THR A 75 -3.57 14.56 7.72
CA THR A 75 -2.84 15.83 7.74
C THR A 75 -1.35 15.67 8.02
N VAL A 76 -0.91 14.46 8.41
CA VAL A 76 0.48 14.15 8.77
C VAL A 76 1.19 13.38 7.65
N GLY A 77 0.46 12.50 6.95
CA GLY A 77 0.97 11.71 5.84
C GLY A 77 1.54 10.34 6.23
N GLN A 78 1.70 10.05 7.54
CA GLN A 78 2.25 8.77 8.00
C GLN A 78 1.33 7.61 7.60
N GLY A 79 0.02 7.72 7.86
CA GLY A 79 -0.92 6.68 7.50
C GLY A 79 -1.06 6.50 5.99
N THR A 80 -1.01 7.59 5.20
CA THR A 80 -0.93 7.50 3.74
C THR A 80 0.32 6.77 3.26
N HIS A 81 1.48 7.02 3.89
CA HIS A 81 2.73 6.35 3.52
C HIS A 81 2.70 4.84 3.86
N LEU A 82 2.19 4.48 5.04
CA LEU A 82 2.00 3.07 5.43
C LEU A 82 1.01 2.36 4.51
N ALA A 83 -0.15 2.96 4.24
CA ALA A 83 -1.13 2.46 3.28
C ALA A 83 -0.53 2.33 1.86
N GLY A 84 0.33 3.29 1.49
CA GLY A 84 1.08 3.29 0.25
C GLY A 84 1.94 2.04 0.09
N THR A 85 2.68 1.69 1.15
CA THR A 85 3.54 0.50 1.21
C THR A 85 2.73 -0.79 1.22
N ALA A 86 1.55 -0.78 1.84
CA ALA A 86 0.68 -1.94 1.88
C ALA A 86 0.02 -2.24 0.52
N ALA A 87 -0.64 -1.25 -0.10
CA ALA A 87 -1.57 -1.51 -1.21
C ALA A 87 -1.68 -0.43 -2.29
N SER A 88 -0.76 0.55 -2.38
CA SER A 88 -0.74 1.43 -3.56
C SER A 88 -0.31 0.70 -4.83
N LEU A 89 -0.70 1.23 -5.99
CA LEU A 89 -0.35 0.65 -7.29
C LEU A 89 1.18 0.52 -7.47
N LYS A 90 1.92 1.60 -7.22
CA LYS A 90 3.37 1.65 -7.50
C LYS A 90 4.24 1.17 -6.34
N TYR A 91 3.84 1.45 -5.10
CA TYR A 91 4.68 1.22 -3.90
C TYR A 91 4.16 0.08 -3.02
N GLY A 92 2.96 -0.44 -3.33
CA GLY A 92 2.29 -1.44 -2.53
C GLY A 92 2.72 -2.87 -2.83
N VAL A 93 2.68 -3.71 -1.78
CA VAL A 93 2.80 -5.17 -1.85
C VAL A 93 1.51 -5.78 -2.44
N ALA A 94 0.36 -5.49 -1.83
CA ALA A 94 -0.95 -6.02 -2.22
C ALA A 94 -1.71 -5.02 -3.11
N LYS A 95 -1.27 -4.91 -4.37
CA LYS A 95 -1.69 -3.85 -5.30
C LYS A 95 -3.17 -3.78 -5.64
N LYS A 96 -3.95 -4.83 -5.36
CA LYS A 96 -5.41 -4.90 -5.60
C LYS A 96 -6.22 -5.02 -4.31
N ALA A 97 -5.58 -4.96 -3.13
CA ALA A 97 -6.30 -4.95 -1.86
C ALA A 97 -7.08 -3.65 -1.64
N SER A 98 -8.14 -3.72 -0.85
CA SER A 98 -8.87 -2.55 -0.35
C SER A 98 -8.17 -1.98 0.88
N LEU A 99 -8.22 -0.67 1.06
CA LEU A 99 -7.68 0.03 2.23
C LEU A 99 -8.82 0.66 3.01
N ILE A 100 -8.86 0.39 4.32
CA ILE A 100 -9.82 0.98 5.25
C ILE A 100 -9.01 1.70 6.32
N THR A 101 -9.24 2.99 6.48
CA THR A 101 -8.52 3.77 7.49
C THR A 101 -9.33 3.99 8.76
N TRP A 102 -8.63 3.88 9.89
CA TRP A 102 -9.08 4.35 11.18
C TRP A 102 -8.06 5.38 11.68
N SER A 103 -8.48 6.65 11.79
CA SER A 103 -7.64 7.67 12.45
C SER A 103 -7.85 7.64 13.96
N ALA A 104 -6.77 7.48 14.73
CA ALA A 104 -6.78 7.43 16.19
C ALA A 104 -5.90 8.51 16.85
N ARG A 105 -5.31 9.42 16.06
CA ARG A 105 -4.45 10.49 16.54
C ARG A 105 -4.76 11.83 15.90
#